data_AF-A0A7Z2PWQ6-F1
#
_entry.id   AF-A0A7Z2PWQ6-F1
#
_cell.length_a   1.000
_cell.length_b   1.000
_cell.length_c   1.000
_cell.angle_alpha   90.00
_cell.angle_beta   90.00
_cell.angle_gamma   90.00
#
_symmetry.space_group_name_H-M   'P 1'
#
loop_
_entity.id
_entity.type
_entity.pdbx_description
1 polymer ?
#
loop_
_entity_poly.entity_id
_entity_poly.type
_entity_poly.pdbx_seq_one_letter_code
_entity_poly.pdbx_strand_id
1 'polypeptide(L)'
;MTVHNARLRHGHAPGHVRETFSNAVDQFLNWKPGEAEPVVEYEVNYEPHSISISRACTLVWNCTDIAPGDLVSDLLNDNVQLKSRTYAACARAMHAAILLRLTK
;
A
#
# COMPACT_ATOMS: atom_id res chain seq x y z
N MET A 1 -24.92 -23.10 -10.41
CA MET A 1 -24.28 -22.43 -9.26
C MET A 1 -22.94 -23.08 -9.02
N THR A 2 -21.83 -22.43 -9.40
CA THR A 2 -20.51 -22.78 -8.87
C THR A 2 -19.66 -21.51 -8.83
N VAL A 3 -19.78 -20.79 -7.71
CA VAL A 3 -18.96 -19.60 -7.43
C VAL A 3 -17.52 -20.10 -7.34
N HIS A 4 -16.67 -19.67 -8.27
CA HIS A 4 -15.25 -20.01 -8.24
C HIS A 4 -14.64 -19.28 -7.05
N ASN A 5 -14.51 -20.02 -5.95
CA ASN A 5 -13.85 -19.57 -4.73
C ASN A 5 -12.35 -19.53 -5.02
N ALA A 6 -11.90 -18.50 -5.75
CA ALA A 6 -10.50 -18.26 -6.05
C ALA A 6 -9.79 -17.93 -4.73
N ARG A 7 -9.18 -18.96 -4.13
CA ARG A 7 -8.10 -18.81 -3.15
C ARG A 7 -7.06 -17.85 -3.75
N LEU A 8 -7.13 -16.56 -3.42
CA LEU A 8 -6.02 -15.61 -3.57
C LEU A 8 -4.98 -15.95 -2.51
N ARG A 9 -4.34 -17.10 -2.66
CA ARG A 9 -3.24 -17.56 -1.82
C ARG A 9 -1.96 -17.20 -2.57
N HIS A 10 -1.32 -16.10 -2.14
CA HIS A 10 0.01 -15.62 -2.56
C HIS A 10 0.03 -15.06 -4.00
N GLY A 11 -0.48 -13.84 -4.18
CA GLY A 11 -0.74 -13.29 -5.52
C GLY A 11 0.27 -12.24 -5.95
N HIS A 12 0.84 -12.41 -7.15
CA HIS A 12 1.52 -11.32 -7.86
C HIS A 12 0.52 -10.19 -8.12
N ALA A 13 0.86 -8.96 -7.72
CA ALA A 13 0.03 -7.81 -8.03
C ALA A 13 0.37 -7.24 -9.42
N PRO A 14 -0.64 -6.81 -10.22
CA PRO A 14 -0.40 -6.11 -11.48
C PRO A 14 0.55 -4.91 -11.30
N GLY A 15 1.26 -4.54 -12.37
CA GLY A 15 2.24 -3.44 -12.36
C GLY A 15 1.64 -2.13 -11.84
N HIS A 16 0.51 -1.69 -12.40
CA HIS A 16 -0.19 -0.48 -11.97
C HIS A 16 -0.61 -0.51 -10.49
N VAL A 17 -1.02 -1.68 -9.97
CA VAL A 17 -1.35 -1.84 -8.54
C VAL A 17 -0.11 -1.64 -7.66
N ARG A 18 1.04 -2.19 -8.07
CA ARG A 18 2.31 -2.01 -7.36
C ARG A 18 2.79 -0.56 -7.42
N GLU A 19 2.62 0.09 -8.56
CA GLU A 19 2.94 1.51 -8.78
C GLU A 19 2.07 2.43 -7.91
N THR A 20 0.76 2.22 -7.88
CA THR A 20 -0.15 2.95 -6.98
C THR A 20 0.27 2.81 -5.51
N PHE A 21 0.72 1.62 -5.10
CA PHE A 21 1.26 1.45 -3.75
C PHE A 21 2.57 2.21 -3.53
N SER A 22 3.50 2.21 -4.49
CA SER A 22 4.72 3.04 -4.41
C SER A 22 4.39 4.52 -4.27
N ASN A 23 3.47 5.04 -5.09
CA ASN A 23 3.01 6.43 -5.00
C ASN A 23 2.38 6.72 -3.63
N ALA A 24 1.67 5.74 -3.05
CA ALA A 24 1.10 5.88 -1.71
C ALA A 24 2.19 5.97 -0.63
N VAL A 25 3.30 5.22 -0.77
CA VAL A 25 4.47 5.35 0.11
C VAL A 25 5.04 6.75 0.04
N ASP A 26 5.23 7.30 -1.16
CA ASP A 26 5.74 8.68 -1.32
C ASP A 26 4.82 9.69 -0.64
N GLN A 27 3.50 9.58 -0.82
CA GLN A 27 2.55 10.46 -0.16
C GLN A 27 2.56 10.31 1.37
N PHE A 28 2.70 9.08 1.89
CA PHE A 28 2.79 8.83 3.32
C PHE A 28 4.02 9.47 3.96
N LEU A 29 5.19 9.36 3.31
CA LEU A 29 6.44 9.94 3.79
C LEU A 29 6.42 11.46 3.80
N ASN A 30 5.67 12.07 2.87
CA ASN A 30 5.49 13.52 2.79
C ASN A 30 4.31 14.06 3.62
N TRP A 31 3.50 13.18 4.20
CA TRP A 31 2.29 13.56 4.93
C TRP A 31 2.61 14.18 6.29
N LYS A 32 2.15 15.42 6.52
CA LYS A 32 2.44 16.13 7.77
C LYS A 32 1.40 15.83 8.85
N PRO A 33 1.80 15.84 10.15
CA PRO A 33 0.85 15.70 11.25
C PRO A 33 -0.25 16.75 11.21
N GLY A 34 -1.50 16.33 11.38
CA GLY A 34 -2.69 17.20 11.39
C GLY A 34 -3.30 17.48 10.02
N GLU A 35 -2.68 17.05 8.92
CA GLU A 35 -3.29 17.09 7.59
C GLU A 35 -4.26 15.93 7.38
N ALA A 36 -5.25 16.13 6.51
CA ALA A 36 -6.14 15.05 6.07
C ALA A 36 -5.34 13.91 5.41
N GLU A 37 -5.89 12.70 5.42
CA GLU A 37 -5.26 11.55 4.76
C GLU A 37 -5.02 11.85 3.27
N PRO A 38 -3.78 11.68 2.76
CA PRO A 38 -3.49 11.86 1.35
C PRO A 38 -4.22 10.84 0.47
N VAL A 39 -4.39 11.23 -0.79
CA VAL A 39 -4.94 10.38 -1.84
C VAL A 39 -3.92 10.17 -2.95
N VAL A 40 -4.04 9.05 -3.65
CA VAL A 40 -3.27 8.73 -4.84
C VAL A 40 -4.19 8.34 -5.98
N GLU A 41 -3.71 8.48 -7.21
CA GLU A 41 -4.40 8.01 -8.39
C GLU A 41 -4.29 6.49 -8.53
N TYR A 42 -5.41 5.87 -8.90
CA TYR A 42 -5.55 4.46 -9.16
C TYR A 42 -6.45 4.27 -10.38
N GLU A 43 -5.90 3.69 -11.45
CA GLU A 43 -6.63 3.45 -12.68
C GLU A 43 -7.44 2.14 -12.59
N VAL A 44 -8.74 2.20 -12.93
CA VAL A 44 -9.60 1.02 -13.07
C VAL A 44 -10.28 1.10 -14.43
N ASN A 45 -10.12 0.09 -15.28
CA ASN A 45 -10.70 0.07 -16.63
C ASN A 45 -10.37 1.32 -17.46
N TYR A 46 -9.14 1.83 -17.37
CA TYR A 46 -8.69 3.07 -18.03
C TYR A 46 -9.36 4.36 -17.53
N GLU A 47 -10.05 4.31 -16.40
CA GLU A 47 -10.59 5.50 -15.73
C GLU A 47 -9.76 5.83 -14.48
N PRO A 48 -9.27 7.07 -14.32
CA PRO A 48 -8.53 7.48 -13.13
C PRO A 48 -9.48 7.67 -11.94
N HIS A 49 -9.14 7.06 -10.81
CA HIS A 49 -9.82 7.25 -9.54
C HIS A 49 -8.85 7.74 -8.47
N SER A 50 -9.32 8.58 -7.55
CA SER A 50 -8.55 8.91 -6.35
C SER A 50 -8.94 7.99 -5.21
N ILE A 51 -7.95 7.33 -4.61
CA ILE A 51 -8.13 6.48 -3.43
C ILE A 51 -7.22 6.96 -2.30
N SER A 52 -7.62 6.76 -1.05
CA SER A 52 -6.75 7.06 0.09
C SER A 52 -5.51 6.16 0.13
N ILE A 53 -4.44 6.63 0.76
CA ILE A 53 -3.22 5.82 0.92
C ILE A 53 -3.44 4.56 1.76
N SER A 54 -4.38 4.59 2.74
CA SER A 54 -4.83 3.38 3.44
C SER A 54 -5.52 2.40 2.50
N ARG A 55 -6.35 2.88 1.57
CA ARG A 55 -6.98 2.03 0.57
C ARG A 55 -5.95 1.43 -0.37
N ALA A 56 -4.95 2.19 -0.81
CA ALA A 56 -3.86 1.71 -1.66
C ALA A 56 -3.09 0.53 -1.01
N CYS A 57 -2.87 0.57 0.31
CA CYS A 57 -2.27 -0.54 1.06
C CYS A 57 -3.07 -1.86 0.92
N THR A 58 -4.39 -1.77 0.85
CA THR A 58 -5.25 -2.96 0.72
C THR A 58 -5.15 -3.65 -0.64
N LEU A 59 -4.69 -2.95 -1.68
CA LEU A 59 -4.57 -3.50 -3.03
C LEU A 59 -3.45 -4.56 -3.11
N VAL A 60 -2.35 -4.35 -2.38
CA VAL A 60 -1.21 -5.28 -2.32
C VAL A 60 -1.20 -6.13 -1.05
N TRP A 61 -2.33 -6.22 -0.34
CA TRP A 61 -2.43 -6.84 0.98
C TRP A 61 -1.97 -8.31 1.04
N ASN A 62 -2.05 -9.02 -0.08
CA ASN A 62 -1.63 -10.41 -0.22
C ASN A 62 -0.48 -10.59 -1.24
N CYS A 63 0.16 -9.49 -1.64
CA CYS A 63 1.25 -9.49 -2.60
C CYS A 63 2.54 -10.00 -1.96
N THR A 64 2.98 -11.18 -2.40
CA THR A 64 4.19 -11.83 -1.88
C THR A 64 5.45 -11.46 -2.65
N ASP A 65 5.34 -10.64 -3.70
CA ASP A 65 6.51 -10.13 -4.39
C ASP A 65 7.36 -9.27 -3.47
N ILE A 66 8.66 -9.26 -3.75
CA ILE A 66 9.61 -8.41 -3.04
C ILE A 66 9.40 -6.96 -3.49
N ALA A 67 9.27 -6.07 -2.51
CA ALA A 67 9.20 -4.63 -2.73
C ALA A 67 10.57 -4.06 -3.13
N PRO A 68 10.60 -2.96 -3.91
CA PRO A 68 11.84 -2.26 -4.25
C PRO A 68 12.68 -1.92 -3.03
N GLY A 69 14.02 -1.96 -3.17
CA GLY A 69 14.95 -1.70 -2.06
C GLY A 69 14.79 -0.30 -1.47
N ASP A 70 14.59 0.70 -2.32
CA ASP A 70 14.44 2.10 -1.90
C ASP A 70 13.15 2.28 -1.10
N LEU A 71 12.01 1.79 -1.61
CA LEU A 71 10.72 1.79 -0.90
C LEU A 71 10.83 1.18 0.51
N VAL A 72 11.49 0.01 0.63
CA VAL A 72 11.71 -0.64 1.93
C VAL A 72 12.57 0.23 2.85
N SER A 73 13.62 0.84 2.30
CA SER A 73 14.56 1.66 3.06
C SER A 73 13.88 2.94 3.56
N ASP A 74 13.07 3.59 2.73
CA ASP A 74 12.37 4.81 3.09
C ASP A 74 11.34 4.58 4.20
N LEU A 75 10.59 3.48 4.14
CA LEU A 75 9.67 3.09 5.22
C LEU A 75 10.41 2.82 6.54
N LEU A 76 11.56 2.14 6.49
CA LEU A 76 12.37 1.89 7.69
C LEU A 76 12.94 3.19 8.26
N ASN A 77 13.36 4.13 7.41
CA ASN A 77 13.84 5.45 7.83
C ASN A 77 12.74 6.27 8.51
N ASP A 78 11.47 6.08 8.14
CA ASP A 78 10.31 6.68 8.82
C ASP A 78 9.85 5.88 10.06
N ASN A 79 10.68 4.94 10.56
CA ASN A 79 10.40 4.09 11.73
C ASN A 79 9.20 3.14 11.56
N VAL A 80 8.82 2.82 10.32
CA VAL A 80 7.78 1.81 10.05
C VAL A 80 8.36 0.41 10.29
N GLN A 81 7.73 -0.35 11.18
CA GLN A 81 8.20 -1.69 11.53
C GLN A 81 7.79 -2.75 10.50
N LEU A 82 8.73 -3.17 9.67
CA LEU A 82 8.50 -4.17 8.62
C LEU A 82 8.80 -5.60 9.12
N LYS A 83 7.89 -6.54 8.83
CA LYS A 83 8.10 -7.97 9.14
C LYS A 83 8.91 -8.72 8.07
N SER A 84 8.92 -8.23 6.84
CA SER A 84 9.66 -8.79 5.70
C SER A 84 9.72 -7.74 4.58
N ARG A 85 10.45 -8.04 3.49
CA ARG A 85 10.57 -7.15 2.32
C ARG A 85 9.49 -7.36 1.25
N THR A 86 8.38 -8.00 1.59
CA THR A 86 7.27 -8.20 0.64
C THR A 86 6.37 -6.97 0.57
N TYR A 87 5.71 -6.74 -0.57
CA TYR A 87 4.69 -5.69 -0.69
C TYR A 87 3.61 -5.82 0.40
N ALA A 88 3.11 -7.03 0.65
CA ALA A 88 2.14 -7.27 1.71
C ALA A 88 2.64 -6.85 3.09
N ALA A 89 3.91 -7.13 3.43
CA ALA A 89 4.47 -6.72 4.71
C ALA A 89 4.63 -5.20 4.82
N CYS A 90 5.09 -4.55 3.75
CA CYS A 90 5.20 -3.09 3.68
C CYS A 90 3.82 -2.43 3.84
N ALA A 91 2.84 -2.87 3.07
CA ALA A 91 1.49 -2.31 3.09
C ALA A 91 0.80 -2.51 4.43
N ARG A 92 0.93 -3.66 5.07
CA ARG A 92 0.34 -3.90 6.40
C ARG A 92 0.97 -3.01 7.47
N ALA A 93 2.29 -2.83 7.42
CA ALA A 93 3.00 -1.99 8.38
C ALA A 93 2.65 -0.50 8.19
N MET A 94 2.69 -0.02 6.95
CA MET A 94 2.29 1.33 6.58
C MET A 94 0.81 1.61 6.92
N HIS A 95 -0.09 0.67 6.63
CA HIS A 95 -1.50 0.79 6.99
C HIS A 95 -1.70 0.95 8.51
N ALA A 96 -0.96 0.19 9.32
CA ALA A 96 -1.01 0.35 10.78
C ALA A 96 -0.49 1.75 11.20
N ALA A 97 0.58 2.24 10.59
CA ALA A 97 1.12 3.58 10.85
C ALA A 97 0.14 4.69 10.47
N ILE A 98 -0.56 4.55 9.32
CA ILE A 98 -1.61 5.49 8.89
C ILE A 98 -2.72 5.56 9.93
N LEU A 99 -3.26 4.42 10.37
CA LEU A 99 -4.33 4.39 11.36
C LEU A 99 -3.91 5.05 12.67
N LEU A 100 -2.69 4.80 13.13
CA LEU A 100 -2.14 5.45 14.33
C LEU A 100 -2.02 6.97 14.18
N ARG A 101 -1.72 7.46 12.97
CA ARG A 101 -1.63 8.90 12.67
C ARG A 101 -3.01 9.55 12.61
N LEU A 102 -4.04 8.86 12.10
CA LEU A 102 -5.42 9.36 12.02
C LEU A 102 -6.13 9.41 13.37
N THR A 103 -5.72 8.59 14.35
CA THR A 103 -6.32 8.58 15.69
C THR A 103 -5.77 9.64 16.64
N LYS A 104 -4.80 10.45 16.21
CA LYS A 104 -4.18 11.52 16.99
C LYS A 104 -4.78 12.87 16.61
#